data_AF-A0AAQ4EVI4-F1
#
_entry.id   AF-A0AAQ4EVI4-F1
#
_cell.length_a   1.000
_cell.length_b   1.000
_cell.length_c   1.000
_cell.angle_alpha   90.00
_cell.angle_beta   90.00
_cell.angle_gamma   90.00
#
_symmetry.space_group_name_H-M   'P 1'
#
loop_
_entity.id
_entity.type
_entity.pdbx_description
1 polymer ?
#
loop_
_entity_poly.entity_id
_entity_poly.type
_entity_poly.pdbx_seq_one_letter_code
_entity_poly.pdbx_strand_id
1 'polypeptide(L)'
;MAPILPPPAGGRTGFGGRDIWKSFNITSFRAQVGPTGGSRGYERVTGQSGWGISWWINEELIPVLHVERGKTYTFVVEGGVDASNSARYHPFYITDNSKGGGSKEDPAVLSKKPCVAGTGRYCEWTHKTVDKSDESSTWEDFKQTLNLQCDVGQPGNFTWTPDKDTPDVVYYQCFTHYYLGWKIMVTDPDQPERGRGKDRMESGRGEDRMESGAGLTTALLPLLLLGVIVSKAA
;
A
#
# COMPACT_ATOMS: atom_id res chain seq x y z
N MET A 1 2.91 -17.78 -11.18
CA MET A 1 3.93 -16.76 -10.90
C MET A 1 3.46 -15.44 -11.46
N ALA A 2 3.78 -14.31 -10.82
CA ALA A 2 3.47 -13.01 -11.39
C ALA A 2 4.27 -12.79 -12.69
N PRO A 3 3.65 -12.22 -13.74
CA PRO A 3 4.37 -11.91 -14.95
C PRO A 3 5.34 -10.76 -14.69
N ILE A 4 6.54 -10.90 -15.26
CA ILE A 4 7.45 -9.79 -15.40
C ILE A 4 6.86 -8.88 -16.48
N LEU A 5 6.40 -7.71 -16.08
CA LEU A 5 5.86 -6.73 -17.03
C LEU A 5 7.00 -6.01 -17.71
N PRO A 6 7.00 -5.88 -19.05
CA PRO A 6 8.01 -5.09 -19.73
C PRO A 6 8.00 -3.66 -19.18
N PRO A 7 9.15 -2.99 -19.13
CA PRO A 7 9.19 -1.59 -18.76
C PRO A 7 8.44 -0.74 -19.79
N PRO A 8 7.78 0.36 -19.35
CA PRO A 8 7.25 1.34 -20.27
C PRO A 8 8.39 1.98 -21.09
N ALA A 9 8.06 2.58 -22.22
CA ALA A 9 9.01 3.38 -22.98
C ALA A 9 9.56 4.52 -22.08
N GLY A 10 10.88 4.52 -21.85
CA GLY A 10 11.56 5.47 -20.94
C GLY A 10 11.75 4.97 -19.51
N GLY A 11 11.30 3.75 -19.18
CA GLY A 11 11.45 3.15 -17.85
C GLY A 11 10.65 3.85 -16.75
N ARG A 12 10.77 3.34 -15.52
CA ARG A 12 9.94 3.80 -14.39
C ARG A 12 10.75 4.72 -13.47
N THR A 13 10.21 5.90 -13.17
CA THR A 13 10.89 6.87 -12.29
C THR A 13 10.71 6.58 -10.79
N GLY A 14 9.57 5.96 -10.41
CA GLY A 14 9.29 5.55 -9.04
C GLY A 14 9.77 4.13 -8.75
N PHE A 15 10.46 3.93 -7.62
CA PHE A 15 11.17 2.67 -7.36
C PHE A 15 10.34 1.63 -6.62
N GLY A 16 9.25 1.99 -5.95
CA GLY A 16 8.37 1.02 -5.29
C GLY A 16 6.91 1.41 -5.28
N GLY A 17 6.09 0.64 -4.54
CA GLY A 17 4.69 0.97 -4.29
C GLY A 17 3.77 0.80 -5.50
N ARG A 18 4.24 0.11 -6.54
CA ARG A 18 3.55 0.01 -7.83
C ARG A 18 2.27 -0.83 -7.71
N ASP A 19 1.24 -0.37 -8.40
CA ASP A 19 -0.04 -1.05 -8.53
C ASP A 19 -0.14 -1.63 -9.95
N ILE A 20 0.51 -2.79 -10.18
CA ILE A 20 0.79 -3.32 -11.52
C ILE A 20 0.17 -4.70 -11.79
N TRP A 21 -0.30 -5.41 -10.77
CA TRP A 21 -0.87 -6.76 -10.93
C TRP A 21 -2.38 -6.83 -10.75
N LYS A 22 -3.05 -5.69 -10.63
CA LYS A 22 -4.50 -5.63 -10.41
C LYS A 22 -5.31 -6.38 -11.47
N SER A 23 -4.89 -6.32 -12.73
CA SER A 23 -5.57 -7.00 -13.85
C SER A 23 -5.07 -8.43 -14.10
N PHE A 24 -4.23 -8.97 -13.21
CA PHE A 24 -3.62 -10.29 -13.38
C PHE A 24 -4.15 -11.25 -12.33
N ASN A 25 -4.43 -12.50 -12.72
CA ASN A 25 -4.90 -13.54 -11.82
C ASN A 25 -3.72 -14.14 -11.01
N ILE A 26 -3.10 -13.33 -10.15
CA ILE A 26 -1.93 -13.73 -9.36
C ILE A 26 -2.38 -14.39 -8.07
N THR A 27 -2.03 -15.67 -7.91
CA THR A 27 -2.32 -16.45 -6.69
C THR A 27 -1.09 -16.84 -5.90
N SER A 28 0.11 -16.46 -6.38
CA SER A 28 1.37 -16.77 -5.72
C SER A 28 2.32 -15.58 -5.70
N PHE A 29 2.85 -15.29 -4.51
CA PHE A 29 3.74 -14.16 -4.24
C PHE A 29 5.03 -14.67 -3.61
N ARG A 30 6.17 -14.39 -4.24
CA ARG A 30 7.49 -14.64 -3.66
C ARG A 30 7.96 -13.41 -2.91
N ALA A 31 8.23 -13.55 -1.61
CA ALA A 31 8.69 -12.48 -0.74
C ALA A 31 10.18 -12.66 -0.39
N GLN A 32 10.98 -11.65 -0.69
CA GLN A 32 12.43 -11.58 -0.47
C GLN A 32 12.79 -10.25 0.18
N VAL A 33 13.99 -10.14 0.74
CA VAL A 33 14.50 -8.89 1.31
C VAL A 33 15.27 -8.11 0.23
N GLY A 34 15.35 -6.79 0.35
CA GLY A 34 16.19 -5.98 -0.52
C GLY A 34 16.24 -4.51 -0.12
N PRO A 35 17.01 -3.66 -0.82
CA PRO A 35 17.19 -2.27 -0.46
C PRO A 35 15.89 -1.47 -0.61
N THR A 36 15.82 -0.36 0.11
CA THR A 36 14.67 0.56 0.12
C THR A 36 14.57 1.43 -1.13
N GLY A 37 15.54 1.42 -2.04
CA GLY A 37 15.51 2.22 -3.27
C GLY A 37 15.72 3.72 -3.07
N GLY A 38 16.42 4.11 -2.00
CA GLY A 38 16.81 5.49 -1.73
C GLY A 38 15.64 6.47 -1.63
N SER A 39 15.88 7.72 -2.02
CA SER A 39 14.93 8.83 -1.96
C SER A 39 13.66 8.66 -2.83
N ARG A 40 13.65 7.68 -3.75
CA ARG A 40 12.54 7.39 -4.68
C ARG A 40 11.79 6.10 -4.37
N GLY A 41 12.24 5.34 -3.38
CA GLY A 41 11.69 4.04 -3.03
C GLY A 41 10.78 4.09 -1.81
N TYR A 42 11.07 3.26 -0.81
CA TYR A 42 10.19 3.00 0.34
C TYR A 42 9.68 4.27 1.00
N GLU A 43 10.57 5.16 1.44
CA GLU A 43 10.19 6.38 2.17
C GLU A 43 9.32 7.30 1.31
N ARG A 44 9.62 7.43 0.01
CA ARG A 44 8.80 8.22 -0.92
C ARG A 44 7.39 7.66 -1.08
N VAL A 45 7.26 6.34 -1.06
CA VAL A 45 6.00 5.62 -1.24
C VAL A 45 5.16 5.64 0.05
N THR A 46 5.80 5.41 1.20
CA THR A 46 5.11 5.15 2.46
C THR A 46 5.06 6.37 3.39
N GLY A 47 5.95 7.35 3.19
CA GLY A 47 6.18 8.44 4.13
C GLY A 47 6.82 8.00 5.46
N GLN A 48 7.36 6.77 5.53
CA GLN A 48 7.97 6.21 6.73
C GLN A 48 9.44 5.89 6.50
N SER A 49 10.27 6.15 7.51
CA SER A 49 11.66 5.71 7.52
C SER A 49 11.75 4.24 7.94
N GLY A 50 12.39 3.43 7.09
CA GLY A 50 12.60 1.99 7.34
C GLY A 50 13.99 1.67 7.91
N TRP A 51 14.42 0.42 7.77
CA TRP A 51 15.69 -0.11 8.29
C TRP A 51 16.79 -0.21 7.23
N GLY A 52 16.66 0.50 6.11
CA GLY A 52 17.53 0.35 4.93
C GLY A 52 17.19 -0.85 4.04
N ILE A 53 16.33 -1.76 4.52
CA ILE A 53 15.77 -2.88 3.78
C ILE A 53 14.24 -2.87 3.79
N SER A 54 13.64 -3.57 2.82
CA SER A 54 12.20 -3.74 2.69
C SER A 54 11.86 -5.07 2.02
N TRP A 55 10.59 -5.45 2.06
CA TRP A 55 10.05 -6.57 1.32
C TRP A 55 10.03 -6.28 -0.18
N TRP A 56 10.57 -7.21 -0.94
CA TRP A 56 10.50 -7.31 -2.38
C TRP A 56 9.57 -8.46 -2.72
N ILE A 57 8.49 -8.17 -3.46
CA ILE A 57 7.49 -9.18 -3.83
C ILE A 57 7.57 -9.39 -5.34
N ASN A 58 7.81 -10.64 -5.77
CA ASN A 58 8.06 -10.99 -7.17
C ASN A 58 9.00 -9.99 -7.86
N GLU A 59 10.14 -9.72 -7.19
CA GLU A 59 11.21 -8.84 -7.66
C GLU A 59 10.86 -7.35 -7.80
N GLU A 60 9.76 -6.91 -7.20
CA GLU A 60 9.32 -5.52 -7.16
C GLU A 60 9.41 -5.00 -5.73
N LEU A 61 9.92 -3.78 -5.54
CA LEU A 61 9.98 -3.15 -4.22
C LEU A 61 8.57 -2.77 -3.74
N ILE A 62 8.14 -3.40 -2.65
CA ILE A 62 6.86 -3.18 -1.96
C ILE A 62 5.64 -2.87 -2.87
N PRO A 63 5.29 -3.73 -3.86
CA PRO A 63 4.14 -3.49 -4.72
C PRO A 63 2.82 -3.58 -3.94
N VAL A 64 1.76 -2.98 -4.49
CA VAL A 64 0.40 -3.21 -4.01
C VAL A 64 -0.04 -4.60 -4.46
N LEU A 65 -0.42 -5.45 -3.51
CA LEU A 65 -0.99 -6.76 -3.82
C LEU A 65 -2.51 -6.64 -3.89
N HIS A 66 -3.13 -7.41 -4.79
CA HIS A 66 -4.59 -7.50 -4.92
C HIS A 66 -5.01 -8.94 -4.68
N VAL A 67 -5.98 -9.12 -3.78
CA VAL A 67 -6.53 -10.42 -3.41
C VAL A 67 -8.05 -10.34 -3.30
N GLU A 68 -8.70 -11.49 -3.41
CA GLU A 68 -10.15 -11.63 -3.38
C GLU A 68 -10.56 -12.51 -2.20
N ARG A 69 -11.59 -12.11 -1.46
CA ARG A 69 -12.16 -12.92 -0.37
C ARG A 69 -12.62 -14.28 -0.90
N GLY A 70 -12.38 -15.33 -0.12
CA GLY A 70 -12.70 -16.71 -0.45
C GLY A 70 -11.72 -17.40 -1.40
N LYS A 71 -10.71 -16.69 -1.92
CA LYS A 71 -9.68 -17.24 -2.81
C LYS A 71 -8.38 -17.50 -2.06
N THR A 72 -7.74 -18.65 -2.31
CA THR A 72 -6.51 -19.04 -1.61
C THR A 72 -5.28 -18.54 -2.35
N TYR A 73 -4.40 -17.87 -1.61
CA TYR A 73 -3.11 -17.34 -2.08
C TYR A 73 -1.95 -18.06 -1.41
N THR A 74 -0.84 -18.20 -2.12
CA THR A 74 0.40 -18.81 -1.60
C THR A 74 1.52 -17.78 -1.53
N PHE A 75 2.11 -17.64 -0.35
CA PHE A 75 3.29 -16.80 -0.14
C PHE A 75 4.52 -17.69 0.02
N VAL A 76 5.48 -17.52 -0.90
CA VAL A 76 6.79 -18.17 -0.86
C VAL A 76 7.76 -17.21 -0.18
N VAL A 77 8.08 -17.46 1.09
CA VAL A 77 8.79 -16.51 1.95
C VAL A 77 10.26 -16.88 2.09
N GLU A 78 11.13 -15.91 1.85
CA GLU A 78 12.58 -16.05 1.93
C GLU A 78 13.19 -15.00 2.89
N GLY A 79 12.66 -14.93 4.10
CA GLY A 79 12.97 -13.90 5.12
C GLY A 79 13.97 -14.30 6.20
N GLY A 80 14.49 -15.53 6.17
CA GLY A 80 15.36 -16.10 7.21
C GLY A 80 14.63 -16.92 8.27
N VAL A 81 15.33 -17.90 8.85
CA VAL A 81 14.78 -18.87 9.82
C VAL A 81 15.39 -18.75 11.22
N ASP A 82 16.56 -18.14 11.35
CA ASP A 82 17.30 -18.06 12.61
C ASP A 82 16.86 -16.84 13.43
N ALA A 83 15.96 -17.05 14.38
CA ALA A 83 15.44 -16.00 15.26
C ALA A 83 16.50 -15.32 16.13
N SER A 84 17.69 -15.92 16.31
CA SER A 84 18.79 -15.31 17.06
C SER A 84 19.52 -14.22 16.27
N ASN A 85 19.39 -14.22 14.94
CA ASN A 85 19.98 -13.24 14.05
C ASN A 85 18.93 -12.23 13.57
N SER A 86 18.60 -11.25 14.41
CA SER A 86 17.56 -10.26 14.08
C SER A 86 17.82 -9.55 12.74
N ALA A 87 19.06 -9.21 12.40
CA ALA A 87 19.39 -8.57 11.12
C ALA A 87 18.94 -9.36 9.88
N ARG A 88 18.87 -10.69 9.98
CA ARG A 88 18.47 -11.60 8.89
C ARG A 88 17.22 -12.43 9.22
N TYR A 89 16.48 -12.07 10.27
CA TYR A 89 15.27 -12.76 10.68
C TYR A 89 14.05 -11.88 10.48
N HIS A 90 13.40 -12.05 9.33
CA HIS A 90 12.24 -11.28 8.90
C HIS A 90 11.08 -12.22 8.57
N PRO A 91 10.35 -12.74 9.58
CA PRO A 91 9.13 -13.48 9.31
C PRO A 91 8.14 -12.57 8.58
N PHE A 92 7.67 -13.01 7.42
CA PHE A 92 6.64 -12.31 6.68
C PHE A 92 5.31 -12.57 7.36
N TYR A 93 4.50 -11.54 7.61
CA TYR A 93 3.16 -11.76 8.11
C TYR A 93 2.15 -10.76 7.55
N ILE A 94 0.89 -11.18 7.51
CA ILE A 94 -0.25 -10.33 7.14
C ILE A 94 -0.89 -9.78 8.41
N THR A 95 -1.28 -8.51 8.39
CA THR A 95 -1.85 -7.80 9.55
C THR A 95 -2.70 -6.61 9.10
N ASP A 96 -3.61 -6.13 9.94
CA ASP A 96 -4.31 -4.86 9.73
C ASP A 96 -3.47 -3.62 10.14
N ASN A 97 -2.28 -3.82 10.73
CA ASN A 97 -1.41 -2.75 11.18
C ASN A 97 -0.40 -2.35 10.10
N SER A 98 -0.47 -1.09 9.67
CA SER A 98 0.45 -0.53 8.67
C SER A 98 1.91 -0.44 9.12
N LYS A 99 2.20 -0.52 10.43
CA LYS A 99 3.55 -0.42 10.98
C LYS A 99 4.33 -1.73 10.96
N GLY A 100 3.67 -2.89 11.00
CA GLY A 100 4.37 -4.16 11.16
C GLY A 100 4.90 -4.40 12.58
N GLY A 101 6.00 -5.14 12.71
CA GLY A 101 6.68 -5.38 13.97
C GLY A 101 5.84 -6.12 15.02
N GLY A 102 5.06 -7.11 14.58
CA GLY A 102 4.14 -7.88 15.44
C GLY A 102 4.75 -8.43 16.73
N SER A 103 6.06 -8.77 16.75
CA SER A 103 6.77 -9.16 17.99
C SER A 103 6.72 -8.13 19.12
N LYS A 104 6.35 -6.88 18.81
CA LYS A 104 6.24 -5.76 19.75
C LYS A 104 4.79 -5.43 20.12
N GLU A 105 3.83 -6.16 19.56
CA GLU A 105 2.40 -6.01 19.83
C GLU A 105 1.98 -6.91 20.99
N ASP A 106 0.90 -6.53 21.68
CA ASP A 106 0.26 -7.39 22.68
C ASP A 106 -0.27 -8.68 22.00
N PRO A 107 0.08 -9.88 22.48
CA PRO A 107 -0.44 -11.14 21.97
C PRO A 107 -1.98 -11.19 21.86
N ALA A 108 -2.70 -10.54 22.77
CA ALA A 108 -4.17 -10.47 22.75
C ALA A 108 -4.70 -9.62 21.58
N VAL A 109 -3.91 -8.68 21.07
CA VAL A 109 -4.22 -7.89 19.88
C VAL A 109 -3.96 -8.72 18.63
N LEU A 110 -2.82 -9.40 18.57
CA LEU A 110 -2.47 -10.28 17.44
C LEU A 110 -3.49 -11.41 17.27
N SER A 111 -3.95 -12.03 18.36
CA SER A 111 -4.94 -13.12 18.31
C SER A 111 -6.30 -12.70 17.77
N LYS A 112 -6.62 -11.40 17.79
CA LYS A 112 -7.90 -10.86 17.31
C LYS A 112 -7.86 -10.42 15.85
N LYS A 113 -6.69 -10.48 15.21
CA LYS A 113 -6.45 -9.95 13.88
C LYS A 113 -6.02 -11.09 12.96
N PRO A 114 -6.29 -11.02 11.65
CA PRO A 114 -5.71 -11.96 10.70
C PRO A 114 -4.18 -11.86 10.79
N CYS A 115 -3.54 -12.84 11.42
CA CYS A 115 -2.09 -12.91 11.61
C CYS A 115 -1.62 -14.27 11.11
N VAL A 116 -0.96 -14.29 9.95
CA VAL A 116 -0.33 -15.51 9.42
C VAL A 116 1.12 -15.19 9.15
N ALA A 117 2.04 -15.90 9.81
CA ALA A 117 3.48 -15.67 9.69
C ALA A 117 4.16 -16.83 8.96
N GLY A 118 5.10 -16.51 8.06
CA GLY A 118 5.95 -17.46 7.36
C GLY A 118 7.42 -17.10 7.50
N THR A 119 8.26 -18.12 7.63
CA THR A 119 9.74 -18.04 7.63
C THR A 119 10.29 -19.02 6.61
N GLY A 120 11.49 -18.76 6.08
CA GLY A 120 12.17 -19.62 5.11
C GLY A 120 13.63 -19.23 4.96
N ARG A 121 14.38 -19.90 4.08
CA ARG A 121 15.78 -19.51 3.76
C ARG A 121 15.88 -18.00 3.54
N TYR A 122 17.00 -17.38 3.90
CA TYR A 122 17.16 -15.95 3.65
C TYR A 122 17.55 -15.71 2.20
N CYS A 123 16.83 -14.81 1.52
CA CYS A 123 17.25 -14.27 0.23
C CYS A 123 17.16 -12.74 0.25
N GLU A 124 18.22 -12.08 -0.21
CA GLU A 124 18.32 -10.63 -0.25
C GLU A 124 18.85 -10.13 -1.60
N TRP A 125 18.16 -9.14 -2.17
CA TRP A 125 18.71 -8.31 -3.24
C TRP A 125 19.76 -7.39 -2.63
N THR A 126 21.01 -7.55 -3.03
CA THR A 126 22.15 -6.78 -2.49
C THR A 126 22.78 -5.92 -3.57
N HIS A 127 23.37 -4.78 -3.20
CA HIS A 127 24.13 -3.96 -4.14
C HIS A 127 25.34 -4.74 -4.67
N LYS A 128 25.55 -4.75 -5.99
CA LYS A 128 26.75 -5.36 -6.60
C LYS A 128 28.04 -4.67 -6.15
N THR A 129 27.95 -3.37 -5.86
CA THR A 129 29.08 -2.55 -5.37
C THR A 129 28.61 -1.65 -4.22
N VAL A 130 28.05 -0.49 -4.55
CA VAL A 130 27.50 0.49 -3.62
C VAL A 130 26.05 0.79 -3.98
N ASP A 131 25.34 1.54 -3.15
CA ASP A 131 24.01 2.02 -3.52
C ASP A 131 24.11 2.95 -4.74
N LYS A 132 23.34 2.60 -5.77
CA LYS A 132 23.23 3.33 -7.03
C LYS A 132 21.82 3.91 -7.23
N SER A 133 21.02 3.97 -6.17
CA SER A 133 19.65 4.46 -6.21
C SER A 133 19.53 5.89 -6.74
N ASP A 134 20.44 6.79 -6.37
CA ASP A 134 20.45 8.18 -6.87
C ASP A 134 21.06 8.33 -8.28
N GLU A 135 21.94 7.40 -8.68
CA GLU A 135 22.61 7.42 -9.99
C GLU A 135 21.79 6.76 -11.11
N SER A 136 20.88 5.86 -10.75
CA SER A 136 20.10 5.07 -11.72
C SER A 136 18.96 5.89 -12.30
N SER A 137 18.85 6.02 -13.63
CA SER A 137 17.79 6.88 -14.19
C SER A 137 16.38 6.30 -13.96
N THR A 138 16.26 4.98 -14.05
CA THR A 138 15.00 4.24 -13.92
C THR A 138 15.07 3.12 -12.88
N TRP A 139 13.92 2.58 -12.48
CA TRP A 139 13.80 1.38 -11.65
C TRP A 139 14.54 0.20 -12.28
N GLU A 140 14.43 0.05 -13.59
CA GLU A 140 15.06 -1.02 -14.34
C GLU A 140 16.59 -0.91 -14.30
N ASP A 141 17.13 0.30 -14.45
CA ASP A 141 18.57 0.55 -14.30
C ASP A 141 19.01 0.23 -12.87
N PHE A 142 18.25 0.70 -11.87
CA PHE A 142 18.56 0.45 -10.47
C PHE A 142 18.60 -1.03 -10.15
N LYS A 143 17.59 -1.79 -10.58
CA LYS A 143 17.50 -3.23 -10.35
C LYS A 143 18.66 -4.00 -11.00
N GLN A 144 19.18 -3.52 -12.13
CA GLN A 144 20.40 -4.11 -12.74
C GLN A 144 21.67 -3.90 -11.90
N THR A 145 21.68 -2.96 -10.96
CA THR A 145 22.80 -2.75 -10.03
C THR A 145 22.79 -3.72 -8.84
N LEU A 146 21.76 -4.57 -8.74
CA LEU A 146 21.57 -5.50 -7.63
C LEU A 146 21.85 -6.95 -8.05
N ASN A 147 22.19 -7.79 -7.07
CA ASN A 147 22.26 -9.24 -7.21
C ASN A 147 21.47 -9.92 -6.10
N LEU A 148 20.65 -10.91 -6.47
CA LEU A 148 19.94 -11.73 -5.49
C LEU A 148 20.89 -12.77 -4.90
N GLN A 149 21.09 -12.73 -3.59
CA GLN A 149 21.87 -13.71 -2.85
C GLN A 149 20.95 -14.51 -1.93
N CYS A 150 21.11 -15.83 -1.90
CA CYS A 150 20.30 -16.72 -1.09
C CYS A 150 21.17 -17.69 -0.29
N ASP A 151 20.81 -17.91 0.96
CA ASP A 151 21.38 -18.99 1.76
C ASP A 151 20.94 -20.35 1.24
N VAL A 152 21.73 -21.38 1.57
CA VAL A 152 21.35 -22.77 1.37
C VAL A 152 20.12 -23.08 2.23
N GLY A 153 19.11 -23.71 1.63
CA GLY A 153 17.90 -24.10 2.33
C GLY A 153 16.68 -24.05 1.44
N GLN A 154 15.51 -24.25 2.05
CA GLN A 154 14.22 -24.18 1.38
C GLN A 154 13.49 -22.87 1.72
N PRO A 155 12.73 -22.30 0.78
CA PRO A 155 11.81 -21.22 1.11
C PRO A 155 10.70 -21.73 2.04
N GLY A 156 10.12 -20.81 2.80
CA GLY A 156 8.88 -21.06 3.53
C GLY A 156 7.70 -20.95 2.59
N ASN A 157 6.65 -21.72 2.85
CA ASN A 157 5.37 -21.53 2.19
C ASN A 157 4.29 -21.40 3.25
N PHE A 158 3.44 -20.39 3.11
CA PHE A 158 2.17 -20.39 3.81
C PHE A 158 1.05 -19.96 2.88
N THR A 159 -0.13 -20.51 3.12
CA THR A 159 -1.34 -20.20 2.38
C THR A 159 -2.24 -19.30 3.21
N TRP A 160 -2.91 -18.37 2.53
CA TRP A 160 -3.86 -17.47 3.16
C TRP A 160 -5.09 -17.30 2.27
N THR A 161 -6.25 -17.38 2.88
CA THR A 161 -7.55 -17.16 2.26
C THR A 161 -8.22 -16.03 3.02
N PRO A 162 -8.25 -14.79 2.51
CA PRO A 162 -9.01 -13.71 3.13
C PRO A 162 -10.49 -14.14 3.20
N ASP A 163 -11.10 -13.97 4.37
CA ASP A 163 -12.49 -14.30 4.62
C ASP A 163 -13.38 -13.05 4.60
N LYS A 164 -14.68 -13.24 4.88
CA LYS A 164 -15.67 -12.16 4.94
C LYS A 164 -15.37 -11.07 5.98
N ASP A 165 -14.57 -11.39 7.01
CA ASP A 165 -14.26 -10.49 8.11
C ASP A 165 -12.90 -9.79 7.91
N THR A 166 -12.15 -10.18 6.89
CA THR A 166 -10.89 -9.53 6.50
C THR A 166 -11.16 -8.12 5.98
N PRO A 167 -10.50 -7.06 6.49
CA PRO A 167 -10.69 -5.68 6.02
C PRO A 167 -10.32 -5.49 4.54
N ASP A 168 -10.90 -4.48 3.89
CA ASP A 168 -10.61 -4.13 2.48
C ASP A 168 -9.14 -3.74 2.24
N VAL A 169 -8.44 -3.32 3.30
CA VAL A 169 -7.02 -3.04 3.27
C VAL A 169 -6.36 -3.72 4.46
N VAL A 170 -5.40 -4.60 4.17
CA VAL A 170 -4.47 -5.16 5.14
C VAL A 170 -3.04 -4.91 4.65
N TYR A 171 -2.06 -5.33 5.41
CA TYR A 171 -0.65 -5.09 5.15
C TYR A 171 0.11 -6.40 5.25
N TYR A 172 1.05 -6.60 4.32
CA TYR A 172 2.13 -7.55 4.55
C TYR A 172 3.29 -6.80 5.21
N GLN A 173 3.87 -7.38 6.25
CA GLN A 173 4.88 -6.75 7.06
C GLN A 173 5.93 -7.75 7.55
N CYS A 174 6.99 -7.23 8.18
CA CYS A 174 7.93 -8.04 8.95
C CYS A 174 7.45 -8.15 10.40
N PHE A 175 7.42 -9.37 10.94
CA PHE A 175 7.03 -9.61 12.32
C PHE A 175 8.05 -9.04 13.32
N THR A 176 9.34 -9.05 12.96
CA THR A 176 10.43 -8.58 13.80
C THR A 176 10.56 -7.06 13.77
N HIS A 177 10.52 -6.44 12.58
CA HIS A 177 10.84 -5.02 12.38
C HIS A 177 9.64 -4.22 11.90
N TYR A 178 9.54 -2.97 12.36
CA TYR A 178 8.57 -2.03 11.82
C TYR A 178 8.96 -1.58 10.41
N TYR A 179 7.97 -1.25 9.58
CA TYR A 179 8.13 -0.53 8.32
C TYR A 179 9.00 -1.25 7.27
N LEU A 180 8.75 -2.54 7.04
CA LEU A 180 9.42 -3.32 5.99
C LEU A 180 8.50 -3.66 4.81
N GLY A 181 7.19 -3.63 5.00
CA GLY A 181 6.24 -4.03 3.97
C GLY A 181 5.25 -2.93 3.59
N TRP A 182 4.15 -3.36 2.96
CA TRP A 182 3.18 -2.46 2.36
C TRP A 182 1.79 -3.12 2.27
N LYS A 183 0.91 -2.55 1.44
CA LYS A 183 -0.52 -2.84 1.46
C LYS A 183 -0.94 -3.98 0.53
N ILE A 184 -1.97 -4.69 0.99
CA ILE A 184 -2.78 -5.63 0.23
C ILE A 184 -4.18 -5.04 0.15
N MET A 185 -4.69 -4.88 -1.08
CA MET A 185 -6.08 -4.53 -1.34
C MET A 185 -6.89 -5.82 -1.41
N VAL A 186 -7.93 -5.93 -0.59
CA VAL A 186 -8.83 -7.08 -0.50
C VAL A 186 -10.17 -6.69 -1.10
N THR A 187 -10.63 -7.42 -2.10
CA THR A 187 -11.92 -7.20 -2.76
C THR A 187 -12.86 -8.39 -2.57
N ASP A 188 -14.16 -8.16 -2.73
CA ASP A 188 -15.12 -9.26 -2.85
C ASP A 188 -15.08 -9.87 -4.25
N PRO A 189 -15.45 -11.15 -4.41
CA PRO A 189 -15.78 -11.70 -5.72
C PRO A 189 -16.89 -10.85 -6.36
N ASP A 190 -16.73 -10.51 -7.65
CA ASP A 190 -17.72 -9.81 -8.47
C ASP A 190 -18.06 -8.35 -8.13
N GLN A 191 -17.24 -7.60 -7.38
CA GLN A 191 -17.37 -6.14 -7.31
C GLN A 191 -16.67 -5.48 -8.51
N PRO A 192 -17.39 -4.97 -9.52
CA PRO A 192 -16.79 -4.01 -10.45
C PRO A 192 -16.41 -2.75 -9.65
N GLU A 193 -15.18 -2.30 -9.87
CA GLU A 193 -14.55 -1.12 -9.27
C GLU A 193 -15.56 0.00 -8.94
N ARG A 194 -15.82 0.25 -7.65
CA ARG A 194 -16.46 1.51 -7.24
C ARG A 194 -15.49 2.64 -7.52
N GLY A 195 -15.62 3.23 -8.70
CA GLY A 195 -14.90 4.43 -9.09
C GLY A 195 -15.05 5.51 -8.02
N ARG A 196 -13.93 6.14 -7.66
CA ARG A 196 -13.93 7.39 -6.89
C ARG A 196 -14.89 8.38 -7.56
N GLY A 197 -15.75 8.95 -6.73
CA GLY A 197 -16.99 9.61 -7.13
C GLY A 197 -16.87 10.62 -8.27
N LYS A 198 -17.84 10.52 -9.18
CA LYS A 198 -18.34 11.65 -9.94
C LYS A 198 -19.65 12.06 -9.28
N ASP A 199 -19.53 12.84 -8.22
CA ASP A 199 -20.69 13.38 -7.51
C ASP A 199 -21.49 14.31 -8.43
N ARG A 200 -22.80 14.05 -8.44
CA ARG A 200 -23.93 14.96 -8.69
C ARG A 200 -24.03 15.66 -10.04
N MET A 201 -24.86 15.08 -10.89
CA MET A 201 -25.94 15.88 -11.50
C MET A 201 -27.18 15.01 -11.65
N GLU A 202 -28.00 14.97 -10.60
CA GLU A 202 -29.36 14.44 -10.69
C GLU A 202 -30.32 15.58 -11.07
N SER A 203 -30.90 15.38 -12.25
CA SER A 203 -32.09 15.97 -12.85
C SER A 203 -33.14 16.50 -11.86
N GLY A 204 -33.48 17.78 -12.00
CA GLY A 204 -34.81 18.30 -11.66
C GLY A 204 -35.59 18.58 -12.95
N ARG A 205 -36.54 17.69 -13.28
CA ARG A 205 -37.65 18.01 -14.21
C ARG A 205 -38.73 18.76 -13.44
N GLY A 206 -39.13 19.91 -13.96
CA GLY A 206 -40.36 20.61 -13.60
C GLY A 206 -40.77 21.44 -14.80
N GLU A 207 -41.65 20.90 -15.64
CA GLU A 207 -42.46 21.69 -16.57
C GLU A 207 -43.45 22.52 -15.76
N ASP A 208 -43.60 23.80 -16.08
CA ASP A 208 -44.93 24.44 -16.15
C ASP A 208 -44.89 25.69 -17.05
N ARG A 209 -45.93 25.82 -17.85
CA ARG A 209 -46.13 26.82 -18.90
C ARG A 209 -46.58 28.19 -18.35
N MET A 210 -45.91 29.23 -18.84
CA MET A 210 -46.39 30.52 -19.37
C MET A 210 -47.77 31.06 -18.93
N GLU A 211 -47.79 32.25 -18.30
CA GLU A 211 -48.73 33.32 -18.67
C GLU A 211 -48.20 34.73 -18.30
N SER A 212 -48.68 35.74 -19.03
CA SER A 212 -48.17 37.11 -19.10
C SER A 212 -48.87 38.06 -18.11
N GLY A 213 -48.22 39.18 -17.74
CA GLY A 213 -48.92 40.31 -17.13
C GLY A 213 -48.01 41.39 -16.54
N ALA A 214 -48.13 42.62 -17.05
CA ALA A 214 -47.37 43.82 -16.70
C ALA A 214 -47.80 44.46 -15.36
N GLY A 215 -46.93 45.26 -14.73
CA GLY A 215 -47.34 46.27 -13.74
C GLY A 215 -46.32 46.76 -12.69
N LEU A 216 -45.61 47.85 -13.01
CA LEU A 216 -45.35 49.07 -12.21
C LEU A 216 -44.97 49.03 -10.69
N THR A 217 -43.76 49.59 -10.39
CA THR A 217 -43.35 50.52 -9.28
C THR A 217 -43.66 50.12 -7.80
N THR A 218 -42.77 50.24 -6.80
CA THR A 218 -42.06 51.43 -6.31
C THR A 218 -41.09 51.04 -5.16
N ALA A 219 -40.13 51.93 -4.86
CA ALA A 219 -38.96 51.84 -3.97
C ALA A 219 -39.20 51.69 -2.44
N LEU A 220 -38.17 51.22 -1.70
CA LEU A 220 -37.40 52.02 -0.72
C LEU A 220 -36.35 51.17 0.04
N LEU A 221 -35.24 51.84 0.37
CA LEU A 221 -33.95 51.36 0.90
C LEU A 221 -33.92 51.44 2.45
N PRO A 222 -32.76 51.25 3.14
CA PRO A 222 -32.47 50.20 4.12
C PRO A 222 -32.51 50.66 5.59
N LEU A 223 -32.39 49.72 6.55
CA LEU A 223 -32.08 50.04 7.95
C LEU A 223 -30.66 49.55 8.32
N LEU A 224 -29.76 50.51 8.48
CA LEU A 224 -28.57 50.40 9.32
C LEU A 224 -28.96 50.92 10.71
N LEU A 225 -28.52 50.27 11.80
CA LEU A 225 -28.04 51.00 12.97
C LEU A 225 -27.06 50.16 13.79
N LEU A 226 -25.96 50.83 14.15
CA LEU A 226 -24.81 50.41 14.94
C LEU A 226 -25.11 50.32 16.45
N GLY A 227 -24.21 49.61 17.15
CA GLY A 227 -23.86 49.84 18.58
C GLY A 227 -24.18 48.62 19.46
N VAL A 228 -23.37 48.18 20.43
CA VAL A 228 -22.37 48.90 21.24
C VAL A 228 -21.34 47.92 21.80
N ILE A 229 -20.14 48.48 21.95
CA ILE A 229 -18.91 48.11 22.66
C ILE A 229 -19.12 47.41 24.02
N VAL A 230 -18.31 46.38 24.32
CA VAL A 230 -17.88 46.11 25.71
C VAL A 230 -16.38 45.81 25.73
N SER A 231 -15.63 46.74 26.33
CA SER A 231 -14.30 46.48 26.92
C SER A 231 -14.47 46.36 28.43
N LYS A 232 -13.82 45.36 29.05
CA LYS A 232 -13.10 45.59 30.30
C LYS A 232 -12.11 44.46 30.58
N ALA A 233 -10.86 44.87 30.74
CA ALA A 233 -9.78 44.13 31.34
C ALA A 233 -9.88 44.20 32.88
N ALA A 234 -9.50 43.10 33.52
CA ALA A 234 -8.77 43.03 34.79
C ALA A 234 -8.07 41.67 34.81
#